data_AF-A0A6B3F7N9-F1
#
_entry.id   AF-A0A6B3F7N9-F1
#
_cell.length_a   1.000
_cell.length_b   1.000
_cell.length_c   1.000
_cell.angle_alpha   90.00
_cell.angle_beta   90.00
_cell.angle_gamma   90.00
#
_symmetry.space_group_name_H-M   'P 1'
#
loop_
_entity.id
_entity.type
_entity.pdbx_description
1 polymer ?
#
loop_
_entity_poly.entity_id
_entity_poly.type
_entity_poly.pdbx_seq_one_letter_code
_entity_poly.pdbx_strand_id
1 'polypeptide(L)'
;MNWLLVVLGGALGAPVRFLVDRAVQRRQSTEFPWGTFTANTLGCLFLGVLTGALMSGEGGARYEDFVATGLCGALTTYSTFSWETVHLARTG
;
A
#
# COMPACT_ATOMS: atom_id res chain seq x y z
N MET A 1 18.66 6.00 -6.31
CA MET A 1 18.06 6.54 -5.08
C MET A 1 17.85 8.04 -5.19
N ASN A 2 16.75 8.43 -5.82
CA ASN A 2 16.25 9.80 -5.91
C ASN A 2 15.20 10.00 -4.81
N TRP A 3 15.64 10.53 -3.67
CA TRP A 3 14.79 10.73 -2.49
C TRP A 3 13.55 11.59 -2.76
N LEU A 4 13.59 12.52 -3.74
CA LEU A 4 12.43 13.32 -4.12
C LEU A 4 11.32 12.43 -4.70
N LEU A 5 11.66 11.43 -5.49
CA LEU A 5 10.69 10.48 -6.04
C LEU A 5 10.05 9.64 -4.94
N VAL A 6 10.84 9.19 -3.95
CA VAL A 6 10.34 8.47 -2.78
C VAL A 6 9.35 9.32 -1.99
N VAL A 7 9.70 10.59 -1.72
CA VAL A 7 8.83 11.53 -0.99
C VAL A 7 7.54 11.79 -1.77
N LEU A 8 7.62 12.05 -3.08
CA LEU A 8 6.43 12.29 -3.91
C LEU A 8 5.52 11.06 -3.98
N GLY A 9 6.09 9.87 -4.16
CA GLY A 9 5.34 8.62 -4.16
C GLY A 9 4.68 8.38 -2.81
N GLY A 10 5.42 8.59 -1.71
CA GLY A 10 4.90 8.43 -0.35
C GLY A 10 3.78 9.42 0.00
N ALA A 11 3.95 10.68 -0.41
CA ALA A 11 2.95 11.73 -0.23
C ALA A 11 1.65 11.44 -0.99
N LEU A 12 1.69 10.61 -2.04
CA LEU A 12 0.50 10.11 -2.73
C LEU A 12 -0.03 8.81 -2.09
N GLY A 13 0.84 7.86 -1.78
CA GLY A 13 0.46 6.53 -1.29
C GLY A 13 -0.21 6.56 0.09
N ALA A 14 0.30 7.35 1.03
CA ALA A 14 -0.28 7.42 2.38
C ALA A 14 -1.72 7.99 2.40
N PRO A 15 -2.04 9.10 1.70
CA PRO A 15 -3.43 9.55 1.57
C PRO A 15 -4.33 8.54 0.86
N VAL A 16 -3.86 7.89 -0.20
CA VAL A 16 -4.65 6.85 -0.88
C VAL A 16 -4.96 5.69 0.07
N ARG A 17 -3.97 5.21 0.84
CA ARG A 17 -4.20 4.19 1.87
C ARG A 17 -5.27 4.64 2.86
N PHE A 18 -5.16 5.86 3.40
CA PHE A 18 -6.13 6.39 4.34
C PHE A 18 -7.55 6.43 3.77
N LEU A 19 -7.69 6.86 2.51
CA LEU A 19 -9.00 6.94 1.85
C LEU A 19 -9.57 5.55 1.53
N VAL A 20 -8.76 4.62 1.03
CA VAL A 20 -9.16 3.24 0.76
C VAL A 20 -9.60 2.55 2.03
N ASP A 21 -8.78 2.62 3.08
CA ASP A 21 -9.07 2.03 4.38
C ASP A 21 -10.42 2.50 4.91
N ARG A 22 -10.63 3.82 4.98
CA ARG A 22 -11.89 4.41 5.45
C ARG A 22 -13.07 4.08 4.54
N ALA A 23 -12.91 4.10 3.22
CA ALA A 23 -13.99 3.86 2.28
C ALA A 23 -14.46 2.40 2.30
N VAL A 24 -13.52 1.46 2.44
CA VAL A 24 -13.82 0.02 2.50
C VAL A 24 -14.36 -0.35 3.86
N GLN A 25 -13.69 0.02 4.95
CA GLN A 25 -14.10 -0.37 6.30
C GLN A 25 -15.50 0.15 6.66
N ARG A 26 -15.88 1.34 6.18
CA ARG A 26 -17.23 1.90 6.38
C ARG A 26 -18.36 1.08 5.77
N ARG A 27 -18.06 0.22 4.80
CA ARG A 27 -19.05 -0.62 4.11
C ARG A 27 -19.16 -2.02 4.71
N GLN A 28 -18.30 -2.33 5.69
CA GLN A 28 -18.23 -3.64 6.32
C GLN A 28 -18.70 -3.53 7.77
N SER A 29 -19.46 -4.53 8.22
CA SER A 29 -19.93 -4.64 9.60
C SER A 29 -19.21 -5.72 10.39
N THR A 30 -18.16 -6.32 9.81
CA THR A 30 -17.38 -7.39 10.42
C THR A 30 -16.19 -6.83 11.21
N GLU A 31 -15.71 -7.57 12.21
CA GLU A 31 -14.50 -7.22 12.96
C GLU A 31 -13.22 -7.34 12.12
N PHE A 32 -13.27 -8.06 10.99
CA PHE A 32 -12.12 -8.17 10.10
C PHE A 32 -11.73 -6.81 9.50
N PRO A 33 -10.42 -6.45 9.48
CA PRO A 33 -9.91 -5.17 8.99
C PRO A 33 -9.83 -5.12 7.46
N TRP A 34 -11.00 -5.11 6.80
CA TRP A 34 -11.11 -5.09 5.34
C TRP A 34 -10.43 -3.87 4.70
N GLY A 35 -10.40 -2.73 5.40
CA GLY A 35 -9.74 -1.53 4.90
C GLY A 35 -8.24 -1.71 4.68
N THR A 36 -7.49 -2.01 5.74
CA THR A 36 -6.06 -2.32 5.69
C THR A 36 -5.76 -3.50 4.77
N PHE A 37 -6.55 -4.58 4.82
CA PHE A 37 -6.38 -5.73 3.94
C PHE A 37 -6.45 -5.32 2.46
N THR A 38 -7.48 -4.56 2.09
CA THR A 38 -7.66 -4.11 0.69
C THR A 38 -6.53 -3.19 0.25
N ALA A 39 -6.10 -2.24 1.09
CA ALA A 39 -4.99 -1.36 0.76
C ALA A 39 -3.68 -2.14 0.52
N ASN A 40 -3.37 -3.13 1.38
CA ASN A 40 -2.21 -3.99 1.21
C ASN A 40 -2.29 -4.84 -0.06
N THR A 41 -3.42 -5.49 -0.32
CA THR A 41 -3.61 -6.31 -1.52
C THR A 41 -3.47 -5.47 -2.80
N LEU A 42 -4.11 -4.29 -2.85
CA LEU A 42 -4.00 -3.39 -4.00
C LEU A 42 -2.58 -2.86 -4.19
N GLY A 43 -1.89 -2.49 -3.11
CA GLY A 43 -0.50 -2.03 -3.18
C GLY A 43 0.45 -3.12 -3.68
N CYS A 44 0.32 -4.35 -3.18
CA CYS A 44 1.12 -5.49 -3.65
C CYS A 44 0.80 -5.85 -5.11
N LEU A 45 -0.48 -5.84 -5.51
CA LEU A 45 -0.88 -6.09 -6.90
C LEU A 45 -0.30 -5.02 -7.83
N PHE A 46 -0.42 -3.75 -7.46
CA PHE A 46 0.10 -2.63 -8.23
C PHE A 46 1.62 -2.72 -8.38
N LEU A 47 2.32 -3.03 -7.28
CA LEU A 47 3.77 -3.25 -7.32
C LEU A 47 4.13 -4.40 -8.27
N GLY A 48 3.46 -5.55 -8.19
CA GLY A 48 3.73 -6.70 -9.03
C GLY A 48 3.47 -6.44 -10.52
N VAL A 49 2.34 -5.79 -10.84
CA VAL A 49 1.98 -5.43 -12.22
C VAL A 49 2.98 -4.41 -12.78
N LEU A 50 3.33 -3.36 -12.04
CA LEU A 50 4.23 -2.32 -12.54
C LEU A 50 5.67 -2.80 -12.64
N THR A 51 6.15 -3.60 -11.69
CA THR A 51 7.48 -4.21 -11.78
C THR A 51 7.56 -5.18 -12.96
N GLY A 52 6.54 -6.01 -13.16
CA GLY A 52 6.47 -6.95 -14.30
C GLY A 52 6.27 -6.31 -15.66
N ALA A 53 5.54 -5.18 -15.75
CA ALA A 53 5.20 -4.55 -17.03
C ALA A 53 6.15 -3.41 -17.43
N LEU A 54 6.60 -2.60 -16.47
CA LEU A 54 7.32 -1.34 -16.75
C LEU A 54 8.79 -1.38 -16.34
N MET A 55 9.17 -2.28 -15.45
CA MET A 55 10.53 -2.29 -14.88
C MET A 55 11.49 -3.26 -15.57
N SER A 56 11.01 -4.03 -16.54
CA SER A 56 11.80 -4.99 -17.31
C SER A 56 12.64 -4.36 -18.44
N GLY A 57 12.54 -3.04 -18.68
CA GLY A 57 13.28 -2.31 -19.71
C GLY A 57 14.18 -1.19 -19.15
N GLU A 58 15.02 -0.59 -20.00
CA GLU A 58 16.02 0.45 -19.62
C GLU A 58 15.41 1.69 -18.91
N GLY A 59 14.10 1.94 -19.06
CA GLY A 59 13.39 3.02 -18.37
C GLY A 59 12.88 2.68 -16.96
N GLY A 60 12.93 1.41 -16.55
CA GLY A 60 12.35 0.89 -15.31
C GLY A 60 12.96 1.46 -14.03
N ALA A 61 14.29 1.56 -14.01
CA ALA A 61 15.04 2.06 -12.87
C ALA A 61 14.70 3.53 -12.52
N ARG A 62 14.17 4.30 -13.48
CA ARG A 62 13.78 5.70 -13.25
C ARG A 62 12.57 5.84 -12.33
N TYR A 63 11.65 4.87 -12.39
CA TYR A 63 10.36 4.95 -11.68
C TYR A 63 10.32 4.11 -10.42
N GLU A 64 11.31 3.24 -10.20
CA GLU A 64 11.42 2.37 -9.03
C GLU A 64 11.24 3.12 -7.70
N ASP A 65 12.01 4.20 -7.51
CA ASP A 65 12.00 4.98 -6.27
C ASP A 65 10.61 5.61 -6.01
N PHE A 66 9.92 6.05 -7.06
CA PHE A 66 8.56 6.63 -6.96
C PHE A 66 7.50 5.57 -6.71
N VAL A 67 7.50 4.50 -7.52
CA VAL A 67 6.43 3.50 -7.55
C VAL A 67 6.59 2.50 -6.42
N ALA A 68 7.76 1.86 -6.31
CA ALA A 68 7.97 0.77 -5.37
C ALA A 68 8.13 1.31 -3.96
N THR A 69 9.20 2.07 -3.72
CA THR A 69 9.54 2.55 -2.38
C THR A 69 8.57 3.64 -1.91
N GLY A 70 8.24 4.61 -2.76
CA GLY A 70 7.34 5.71 -2.41
C GLY A 70 5.87 5.28 -2.33
N LEU A 71 5.25 5.07 -3.49
CA LEU A 71 3.81 4.88 -3.63
C LEU A 71 3.32 3.57 -3.03
N CYS A 72 3.85 2.43 -3.48
CA CYS A 72 3.45 1.12 -2.96
C CYS A 72 3.88 0.93 -1.51
N GLY A 73 5.08 1.40 -1.15
CA GLY A 73 5.57 1.38 0.23
C GLY A 73 4.66 2.14 1.20
N ALA A 74 4.14 3.31 0.82
CA ALA A 74 3.24 4.09 1.67
C ALA A 74 1.75 3.68 1.56
N LEU A 75 1.36 3.09 0.43
CA LEU A 75 0.02 2.52 0.21
C LEU A 75 -0.19 1.24 1.03
N THR A 76 0.87 0.47 1.24
CA THR A 76 0.86 -0.71 2.10
C THR A 76 1.28 -0.35 3.54
N THR A 77 0.95 -1.20 4.50
CA THR A 77 1.33 -1.03 5.91
C THR A 77 1.43 -2.37 6.62
N TYR A 78 2.56 -2.62 7.26
CA TYR A 78 2.74 -3.78 8.14
C TYR A 78 2.39 -3.45 9.59
N SER A 79 2.67 -2.23 10.06
CA SER A 79 2.43 -1.84 11.46
C SER A 79 0.95 -1.88 11.81
N THR A 80 0.08 -1.35 10.94
CA THR A 80 -1.38 -1.40 11.12
C THR A 80 -1.89 -2.83 11.03
N PHE A 81 -1.49 -3.56 9.99
CA PHE A 81 -1.90 -4.95 9.78
C PHE A 81 -1.53 -5.86 10.96
N SER A 82 -0.31 -5.72 11.49
CA SER A 82 0.16 -6.50 12.64
C SER A 82 -0.66 -6.19 13.90
N TRP A 83 -0.93 -4.91 14.18
CA TRP A 83 -1.75 -4.50 15.31
C TRP A 83 -3.18 -5.05 15.18
N GLU A 84 -3.81 -4.92 14.01
CA GLU A 84 -5.17 -5.43 13.75
C GLU A 84 -5.23 -6.95 13.85
N THR A 85 -4.19 -7.66 13.41
CA THR A 85 -4.09 -9.13 13.55
C THR A 85 -4.08 -9.54 15.02
N VAL A 86 -3.26 -8.88 15.84
CA VAL A 86 -3.21 -9.14 17.29
C VAL A 86 -4.53 -8.76 17.95
N HIS A 87 -5.16 -7.67 17.52
CA HIS A 87 -6.46 -7.25 18.04
C HIS A 87 -7.54 -8.29 17.72
N LEU A 88 -7.68 -8.70 16.46
CA LEU A 88 -8.63 -9.70 16.01
C LEU A 88 -8.42 -11.04 16.72
N ALA A 89 -7.18 -11.48 16.92
CA ALA A 89 -6.89 -12.71 17.66
C ALA A 89 -7.27 -12.66 19.15
N ARG A 90 -7.47 -11.46 19.72
CA ARG A 90 -7.86 -11.26 21.12
C ARG A 90 -9.35 -11.06 21.29
N THR A 91 -10.03 -10.47 20.30
CA THR A 91 -11.42 -10.00 20.45
C THR A 91 -12.42 -10.66 19.51
N GLY A 92 -11.98 -11.28 18.42
CA GLY A 92 -12.82 -12.02 17.47
C GLY A 92 -12.95 -13.49 17.83
#